data_AF-A0AA39GZ78-F1
#
_entry.id   AF-A0AA39GZ78-F1
#
_cell.length_a   1.000
_cell.length_b   1.000
_cell.length_c   1.000
_cell.angle_alpha   90.00
_cell.angle_beta   90.00
_cell.angle_gamma   90.00
#
_symmetry.space_group_name_H-M   'P 1'
#
loop_
_entity.id
_entity.type
_entity.pdbx_description
1 polymer ?
#
loop_
_entity_poly.entity_id
_entity_poly.type
_entity_poly.pdbx_seq_one_letter_code
_entity_poly.pdbx_strand_id
1 'polypeptide(L)'
;MLKNSKGLNSFTKQTKLRDDKKYQKFVSTVENEVHMKFDALLIMPIQRIPRYILLLNNLQSGQKAAVIQETVQKLEIVTREIDAHVVESKNATEIMEIENKLDFMKDIMVPGRKLLKSGILYEVDSRARMKRHIWLFSDILVAGKKKMNGRYECCFVYPIRHCEISCNGSNFSFLVCSLYILDDMMLSIPDKVSRRIDYADCR
;
A
#
# COMPACT_ATOMS: atom_id res chain seq x y z
N MET A 1 18.41 -7.06 -15.52
CA MET A 1 17.41 -6.19 -14.85
C MET A 1 17.50 -6.41 -13.34
N LEU A 2 17.63 -5.33 -12.59
CA LEU A 2 18.17 -5.29 -11.22
C LEU A 2 17.25 -5.99 -10.20
N LYS A 3 17.77 -7.04 -9.56
CA LYS A 3 17.14 -7.69 -8.41
C LYS A 3 17.21 -6.73 -7.20
N ASN A 4 16.08 -6.14 -6.82
CA ASN A 4 15.93 -5.31 -5.61
C ASN A 4 15.91 -6.14 -4.30
N SER A 5 16.82 -7.11 -4.18
CA SER A 5 17.00 -7.94 -2.98
C SER A 5 17.60 -7.18 -1.80
N LYS A 6 18.14 -5.96 -2.00
CA LYS A 6 18.79 -5.17 -0.94
C LYS A 6 17.82 -4.47 0.02
N GLY A 7 16.57 -4.20 -0.40
CA GLY A 7 15.55 -3.59 0.47
C GLY A 7 14.93 -4.58 1.47
N LEU A 8 14.95 -5.88 1.15
CA LEU A 8 14.36 -6.98 1.93
C LEU A 8 14.95 -7.10 3.36
N ASN A 9 16.24 -6.76 3.50
CA ASN A 9 16.99 -6.88 4.75
C ASN A 9 17.02 -5.60 5.58
N SER A 10 16.60 -4.44 5.07
CA SER A 10 16.72 -3.17 5.79
C SER A 10 15.52 -2.90 6.69
N PHE A 11 14.29 -3.11 6.20
CA PHE A 11 13.06 -2.82 6.96
C PHE A 11 12.80 -3.79 8.11
N THR A 12 12.93 -5.10 7.86
CA THR A 12 12.82 -6.14 8.91
C THR A 12 13.94 -6.02 9.96
N LYS A 13 15.09 -5.46 9.59
CA LYS A 13 16.17 -5.15 10.52
C LYS A 13 15.87 -3.92 11.36
N GLN A 14 15.24 -2.89 10.80
CA GLN A 14 14.84 -1.68 11.55
C GLN A 14 13.78 -1.97 12.61
N THR A 15 12.76 -2.78 12.31
CA THR A 15 11.73 -3.17 13.30
C THR A 15 12.33 -3.97 14.45
N LYS A 16 13.15 -4.98 14.14
CA LYS A 16 13.86 -5.77 15.16
C LYS A 16 14.82 -4.95 16.02
N LEU A 17 15.40 -3.88 15.48
CA LEU A 17 16.31 -3.01 16.22
C LEU A 17 15.56 -2.13 17.24
N ARG A 18 14.35 -1.67 16.90
CA ARG A 18 13.51 -0.87 17.82
C ARG A 18 13.09 -1.65 19.07
N ASP A 19 13.01 -2.98 18.98
CA ASP A 19 12.67 -3.88 20.09
C ASP A 19 13.88 -4.22 21.00
N ASP A 20 15.11 -3.90 20.59
CA ASP A 20 16.31 -4.19 21.38
C ASP A 20 16.43 -3.21 22.57
N LYS A 21 16.49 -3.76 23.79
CA LYS A 21 16.68 -2.99 25.03
C LYS A 21 17.95 -2.14 25.01
N LYS A 22 19.03 -2.59 24.37
CA LYS A 22 20.28 -1.82 24.23
C LYS A 22 20.05 -0.58 23.37
N TYR A 23 19.34 -0.75 22.25
CA TYR A 23 18.98 0.35 21.36
C TYR A 23 18.05 1.35 22.05
N GLN A 24 17.01 0.88 22.75
CA GLN A 24 16.09 1.75 23.49
C GLN A 24 16.81 2.58 24.55
N LYS A 25 17.71 1.96 25.32
CA LYS A 25 18.49 2.67 26.34
C LYS A 25 19.40 3.74 25.72
N PHE A 26 20.06 3.42 24.61
CA PHE A 26 20.90 4.36 23.87
C PHE A 26 20.08 5.56 23.36
N VAL A 27 18.93 5.29 22.71
CA VAL A 27 18.06 6.35 22.21
C VAL A 27 17.58 7.24 23.35
N SER A 28 17.12 6.68 24.48
CA SER A 28 16.67 7.48 25.62
C SER A 28 17.77 8.36 26.21
N THR A 29 19.02 7.90 26.24
CA THR A 29 20.15 8.72 26.68
C THR A 29 20.33 9.94 25.77
N VAL A 30 20.38 9.72 24.46
CA VAL A 30 20.57 10.82 23.48
C VAL A 30 19.36 11.75 23.43
N GLU A 31 18.14 11.24 23.56
CA GLU A 31 16.92 12.06 23.63
C GLU A 31 16.94 13.03 24.81
N ASN A 32 17.51 12.62 25.95
CA ASN A 32 17.65 13.48 27.13
C ASN A 32 18.73 14.55 26.93
N GLU A 33 19.83 14.24 26.23
CA GLU A 33 20.88 15.22 25.92
C GLU A 33 20.37 16.29 24.95
N VAL A 34 19.67 15.87 23.89
CA VAL A 34 19.17 16.76 22.83
C VAL A 34 17.82 17.41 23.19
N HIS A 35 17.18 16.97 24.29
CA HIS A 35 15.86 17.44 24.74
C HIS A 35 14.76 17.31 23.66
N MET A 36 14.91 16.35 22.75
CA MET A 36 13.97 16.10 21.66
C MET A 36 13.85 14.60 21.40
N LYS A 37 12.64 14.17 21.02
CA LYS A 37 12.40 12.78 20.63
C LYS A 37 13.08 12.45 19.31
N PHE A 38 13.62 11.25 19.20
CA PHE A 38 14.32 10.79 18.01
C PHE A 38 13.40 10.81 16.77
N ASP A 39 12.15 10.32 16.92
CA ASP A 39 11.17 10.37 15.83
C ASP A 39 10.82 11.80 15.40
N ALA A 40 10.89 12.78 16.33
CA ALA A 40 10.69 14.19 16.00
C ALA A 40 11.85 14.76 15.17
N LEU A 41 13.09 14.35 15.44
CA LEU A 41 14.25 14.73 14.62
C LEU A 41 14.16 14.15 13.20
N LEU A 42 13.67 12.91 13.07
CA LEU A 42 13.53 12.24 11.78
C LEU A 42 12.50 12.90 10.86
N ILE A 43 11.47 13.55 11.41
CA ILE A 43 10.44 14.24 10.61
C ILE A 43 10.85 15.67 10.19
N MET A 44 11.86 16.28 10.84
CA MET A 44 12.24 17.67 10.55
C MET A 44 12.66 17.95 9.09
N PRO A 45 13.44 17.09 8.40
CA PRO A 45 13.89 17.37 7.04
C PRO A 45 12.74 17.53 6.04
N ILE A 46 11.71 16.69 6.13
CA ILE A 46 10.55 16.79 5.23
C ILE A 46 9.69 18.02 5.55
N GLN A 47 9.63 18.41 6.82
CA GLN A 47 8.91 19.62 7.27
C GLN A 47 9.65 20.92 6.94
N ARG A 48 10.94 20.85 6.62
CA ARG A 48 11.77 22.04 6.38
C ARG A 48 11.39 22.76 5.09
N ILE A 49 10.99 22.00 4.05
CA ILE A 49 10.67 22.55 2.73
C ILE A 49 9.37 23.37 2.76
N PRO A 50 8.25 22.87 3.32
CA PRO A 50 7.05 23.69 3.52
C PRO A 50 7.32 24.98 4.31
N ARG A 51 8.20 24.92 5.31
CA ARG A 51 8.58 26.10 6.10
C ARG A 51 9.31 27.14 5.27
N TYR A 52 10.18 26.75 4.34
CA TYR A 52 10.84 27.70 3.43
C TYR A 52 9.86 28.37 2.49
N ILE A 53 8.86 27.65 1.98
CA ILE A 53 7.80 28.23 1.15
C ILE A 53 7.06 29.33 1.92
N LEU A 54 6.65 29.06 3.17
CA LEU A 54 5.98 30.04 4.03
C LEU A 54 6.86 31.28 4.28
N LEU A 55 8.13 31.07 4.62
CA LEU A 55 9.07 32.16 4.89
C LEU A 55 9.32 33.02 3.64
N LEU A 56 9.47 32.39 2.47
CA LEU A 56 9.68 33.11 1.21
C LEU A 56 8.43 33.88 0.78
N ASN A 57 7.24 33.30 0.95
CA ASN A 57 5.98 34.00 0.69
C ASN A 57 5.82 35.27 1.54
N ASN A 58 6.28 35.24 2.80
CA ASN A 58 6.26 36.41 3.68
C ASN A 58 7.26 37.52 3.26
N LEU A 59 8.23 37.21 2.41
CA LEU A 59 9.27 38.15 1.95
C LEU A 59 8.97 38.75 0.55
N GLN A 60 7.81 38.45 -0.04
CA GLN A 60 7.46 38.87 -1.41
C GLN A 60 7.24 40.39 -1.59
N SER A 61 7.25 41.19 -0.52
CA SER A 61 7.14 42.65 -0.56
C SER A 61 8.51 43.31 -0.81
N GLY A 62 8.98 43.30 -2.07
CA GLY A 62 10.20 44.06 -2.42
C GLY A 62 10.69 43.90 -3.86
N GLN A 63 11.82 44.54 -4.17
CA GLN A 63 12.43 44.61 -5.51
C GLN A 63 12.89 43.24 -6.08
N LYS A 64 12.87 42.18 -5.25
CA LYS A 64 13.23 40.80 -5.60
C LYS A 64 12.02 39.85 -5.68
N ALA A 65 10.79 40.38 -5.70
CA ALA A 65 9.56 39.57 -5.70
C ALA A 65 9.53 38.50 -6.80
N ALA A 66 9.99 38.81 -8.02
CA ALA A 66 10.03 37.86 -9.13
C ALA A 66 10.93 36.65 -8.86
N VAL A 67 12.13 36.87 -8.31
CA VAL A 67 13.09 35.79 -7.97
C VAL A 67 12.54 34.93 -6.83
N ILE A 68 11.90 35.55 -5.85
CA ILE A 68 11.27 34.84 -4.73
C ILE A 68 10.12 33.96 -5.24
N GLN A 69 9.28 34.48 -6.13
CA GLN A 69 8.17 33.75 -6.71
C GLN A 69 8.65 32.54 -7.53
N GLU A 70 9.70 32.70 -8.35
CA GLU A 70 10.30 31.58 -9.09
C GLU A 70 10.88 30.52 -8.14
N THR A 71 11.52 30.95 -7.05
CA THR A 71 12.08 30.05 -6.03
C THR A 71 10.99 29.27 -5.31
N VAL A 72 9.88 29.93 -4.96
CA VAL A 72 8.71 29.29 -4.34
C VAL A 72 8.12 28.23 -5.27
N GLN A 73 7.95 28.53 -6.56
CA GLN A 73 7.45 27.56 -7.53
C GLN A 73 8.34 26.31 -7.63
N LYS A 74 9.67 26.50 -7.63
CA LYS A 74 10.63 25.37 -7.62
C LYS A 74 10.49 24.53 -6.35
N LEU A 75 10.37 25.17 -5.19
CA LEU A 75 10.19 24.47 -3.92
C LEU A 75 8.85 23.72 -3.86
N GLU A 76 7.78 24.27 -4.44
CA GLU A 76 6.48 23.59 -4.54
C GLU A 76 6.56 22.34 -5.42
N ILE A 77 7.30 22.40 -6.54
CA ILE A 77 7.55 21.22 -7.38
C ILE A 77 8.26 20.14 -6.57
N VAL A 78 9.37 20.48 -5.90
CA VAL A 78 10.13 19.54 -5.06
C VAL A 78 9.25 18.96 -3.94
N THR A 79 8.40 19.78 -3.33
CA THR A 79 7.46 19.31 -2.29
C THR A 79 6.51 18.25 -2.84
N ARG A 80 5.93 18.47 -4.03
CA ARG A 80 5.05 17.49 -4.68
C ARG A 80 5.76 16.19 -5.02
N GLU A 81 7.00 16.26 -5.49
CA GLU A 81 7.82 15.08 -5.79
C GLU A 81 8.10 14.26 -4.53
N ILE A 82 8.48 14.93 -3.44
CA ILE A 82 8.72 14.27 -2.15
C ILE A 82 7.45 13.61 -1.63
N ASP A 83 6.30 14.30 -1.69
CA ASP A 83 5.01 13.74 -1.25
C ASP A 83 4.65 12.48 -2.06
N ALA A 84 4.87 12.52 -3.38
CA ALA A 84 4.65 11.37 -4.26
C ALA A 84 5.54 10.18 -3.85
N HIS A 85 6.83 10.42 -3.57
CA HIS A 85 7.75 9.39 -3.10
C HIS A 85 7.39 8.83 -1.73
N VAL A 86 6.89 9.65 -0.80
CA VAL A 86 6.41 9.18 0.51
C VAL A 86 5.22 8.25 0.35
N VAL A 87 4.25 8.62 -0.50
CA VAL A 87 3.08 7.78 -0.77
C VAL A 87 3.49 6.46 -1.43
N GLU A 88 4.39 6.51 -2.41
CA GLU A 88 4.91 5.32 -3.08
C GLU A 88 5.67 4.39 -2.12
N SER A 89 6.50 4.95 -1.24
CA SER A 89 7.25 4.21 -0.23
C SER A 89 6.35 3.54 0.81
N LYS A 90 5.29 4.23 1.27
CA LYS A 90 4.28 3.65 2.16
C LYS A 90 3.55 2.49 1.48
N ASN A 91 3.08 2.71 0.25
CA ASN A 91 2.43 1.67 -0.53
C ASN A 91 3.34 0.44 -0.73
N ALA A 92 4.62 0.65 -1.08
CA ALA A 92 5.57 -0.45 -1.23
C ALA A 92 5.75 -1.24 0.07
N THR A 93 5.78 -0.55 1.21
CA THR A 93 5.88 -1.17 2.54
C THR A 93 4.64 -2.02 2.86
N GLU A 94 3.44 -1.48 2.62
CA GLU A 94 2.19 -2.22 2.86
C GLU A 94 2.08 -3.48 1.97
N ILE A 95 2.41 -3.36 0.68
CA ILE A 95 2.42 -4.50 -0.26
C ILE A 95 3.42 -5.56 0.20
N MET A 96 4.60 -5.14 0.64
CA MET A 96 5.63 -6.05 1.15
C MET A 96 5.17 -6.81 2.40
N GLU A 97 4.47 -6.14 3.32
CA GLU A 97 3.89 -6.81 4.49
C GLU A 97 2.84 -7.86 4.11
N ILE A 98 2.02 -7.57 3.10
CA ILE A 98 1.01 -8.50 2.59
C ILE A 98 1.68 -9.71 1.94
N GLU A 99 2.68 -9.48 1.08
CA GLU A 99 3.45 -10.54 0.42
C GLU A 99 4.12 -11.47 1.45
N ASN A 100 4.72 -10.92 2.50
CA ASN A 100 5.31 -11.72 3.58
C ASN A 100 4.31 -12.59 4.34
N LYS A 101 3.03 -12.16 4.40
CA LYS A 101 1.95 -12.89 5.06
C LYS A 101 1.27 -13.89 4.13
N LEU A 102 1.45 -13.80 2.82
CA LEU A 102 0.86 -14.72 1.84
C LEU A 102 1.76 -15.94 1.61
N ASP A 103 1.14 -17.11 1.54
CA ASP A 103 1.82 -18.36 1.18
C ASP A 103 1.85 -18.49 -0.34
N PHE A 104 3.01 -18.89 -0.88
CA PHE A 104 3.21 -19.27 -2.28
C PHE A 104 2.92 -18.21 -3.36
N MET A 105 2.57 -16.98 -2.97
CA MET A 105 2.53 -15.83 -3.89
C MET A 105 3.78 -14.98 -3.68
N LYS A 106 4.65 -14.96 -4.69
CA LYS A 106 5.83 -14.09 -4.76
C LYS A 106 5.62 -13.07 -5.88
N ASP A 107 6.30 -11.95 -5.80
CA ASP A 107 6.29 -10.86 -6.80
C ASP A 107 4.97 -10.10 -6.88
N ILE A 108 4.29 -9.91 -5.73
CA ILE A 108 3.13 -8.99 -5.64
C ILE A 108 3.60 -7.55 -5.83
N MET A 109 4.80 -7.22 -5.36
CA MET A 109 5.39 -5.91 -5.54
C MET A 109 5.75 -5.67 -7.01
N VAL A 110 4.90 -4.92 -7.72
CA VAL A 110 5.10 -4.50 -9.12
C VAL A 110 5.00 -2.98 -9.20
N PRO A 111 5.84 -2.29 -10.00
CA PRO A 111 5.71 -0.86 -10.24
C PRO A 111 4.29 -0.48 -10.65
N GLY A 112 3.73 0.57 -10.07
CA GLY A 112 2.37 1.05 -10.35
C GLY A 112 1.24 0.28 -9.64
N ARG A 113 1.51 -0.89 -9.04
CA ARG A 113 0.51 -1.59 -8.21
C ARG A 113 0.34 -0.86 -6.87
N LYS A 114 -0.91 -0.54 -6.52
CA LYS A 114 -1.25 0.13 -5.26
C LYS A 114 -2.29 -0.66 -4.48
N LEU A 115 -2.12 -0.80 -3.17
CA LEU A 115 -3.17 -1.32 -2.32
C LEU A 115 -4.25 -0.24 -2.15
N LEU A 116 -5.48 -0.54 -2.58
CA LEU A 116 -6.61 0.38 -2.45
C LEU A 116 -7.40 0.11 -1.17
N LYS A 117 -7.62 -1.18 -0.86
CA LYS A 117 -8.38 -1.58 0.33
C LYS A 117 -8.03 -3.01 0.73
N SER A 118 -8.13 -3.31 2.02
CA SER A 118 -8.10 -4.66 2.56
C SER A 118 -9.21 -4.87 3.57
N GLY A 119 -9.77 -6.07 3.62
CA GLY A 119 -10.84 -6.38 4.59
C GLY A 119 -11.22 -7.85 4.59
N ILE A 120 -12.02 -8.23 5.60
CA ILE A 120 -12.59 -9.57 5.69
C ILE A 120 -13.96 -9.55 5.02
N LEU A 121 -14.14 -10.43 4.03
CA LEU A 121 -15.41 -10.66 3.37
C LEU A 121 -15.76 -12.15 3.40
N TYR A 122 -16.98 -12.48 3.02
CA TYR A 122 -17.43 -13.87 2.98
C TYR A 122 -17.76 -14.29 1.56
N GLU A 123 -16.97 -15.21 1.03
CA GLU A 123 -17.26 -15.88 -0.22
C GLU A 123 -18.46 -16.83 0.00
N VAL A 124 -19.51 -16.67 -0.80
CA VAL A 124 -20.72 -17.47 -0.76
C VAL A 124 -20.71 -18.41 -1.97
N ASP A 125 -20.60 -19.70 -1.67
CA ASP A 125 -20.90 -20.77 -2.63
C ASP A 125 -22.29 -21.33 -2.31
N SER A 126 -22.87 -22.04 -3.27
CA SER A 126 -24.10 -22.83 -3.16
C SER A 126 -24.22 -23.67 -1.88
N ARG A 127 -23.09 -24.07 -1.28
CA ARG A 127 -23.03 -24.97 -0.12
C ARG A 127 -22.50 -24.34 1.16
N ALA A 128 -21.78 -23.22 1.10
CA ALA A 128 -21.08 -22.67 2.27
C ALA A 128 -20.71 -21.20 2.14
N ARG A 129 -20.63 -20.54 3.32
CA ARG A 129 -20.13 -19.18 3.47
C ARG A 129 -18.71 -19.21 4.05
N MET A 130 -17.71 -18.91 3.22
CA MET A 130 -16.29 -19.04 3.54
C MET A 130 -15.67 -17.68 3.85
N LYS A 131 -15.10 -17.54 5.06
CA LYS A 131 -14.39 -16.32 5.47
C LYS A 131 -13.10 -16.15 4.67
N ARG A 132 -12.93 -15.00 4.02
CA ARG A 132 -11.74 -14.63 3.22
C ARG A 132 -11.22 -13.26 3.63
N HIS A 133 -9.91 -13.10 3.66
CA HIS A 133 -9.29 -11.77 3.64
C HIS A 133 -9.11 -11.39 2.17
N ILE A 134 -9.65 -10.24 1.79
CA ILE A 134 -9.57 -9.71 0.44
C ILE A 134 -8.62 -8.50 0.45
N TRP A 135 -7.69 -8.48 -0.49
CA TRP A 135 -6.83 -7.35 -0.80
C TRP A 135 -7.17 -6.87 -2.21
N LEU A 136 -7.67 -5.63 -2.30
CA LEU A 136 -7.96 -4.95 -3.54
C LEU A 136 -6.76 -4.07 -3.88
N PHE A 137 -6.04 -4.44 -4.95
CA PHE A 137 -4.99 -3.62 -5.53
C PHE A 137 -5.56 -2.76 -6.66
N SER A 138 -4.72 -1.97 -7.35
CA SER A 138 -5.13 -1.13 -8.48
C SER A 138 -5.41 -1.92 -9.76
N ASP A 139 -4.81 -3.10 -9.91
CA ASP A 139 -4.87 -3.95 -11.11
C ASP A 139 -5.40 -5.36 -10.84
N ILE A 140 -5.27 -5.85 -9.60
CA ILE A 140 -5.67 -7.21 -9.20
C ILE A 140 -6.46 -7.24 -7.89
N LEU A 141 -7.30 -8.26 -7.75
CA LEU A 141 -8.01 -8.63 -6.53
C LEU A 141 -7.44 -9.95 -6.02
N VAL A 142 -6.98 -9.98 -4.78
CA VAL A 142 -6.40 -11.18 -4.15
C VAL A 142 -7.28 -11.61 -2.97
N ALA A 143 -7.56 -12.90 -2.87
CA ALA A 143 -8.23 -13.49 -1.72
C ALA A 143 -7.36 -14.52 -1.01
N GLY A 144 -7.38 -14.49 0.32
CA GLY A 144 -6.64 -15.42 1.17
C GLY A 144 -7.48 -16.00 2.29
N LYS A 145 -7.23 -17.28 2.60
CA LYS A 145 -7.76 -17.96 3.78
C LYS A 145 -6.73 -17.86 4.91
N LYS A 146 -7.12 -17.30 6.05
CA LYS A 146 -6.24 -17.19 7.22
C LYS A 146 -5.94 -18.58 7.79
N LYS A 147 -4.65 -18.92 7.94
CA LYS A 147 -4.15 -20.13 8.60
C LYS A 147 -3.89 -19.87 10.09
N MET A 148 -3.76 -20.95 10.87
CA MET A 148 -3.53 -20.86 12.32
C MET A 148 -2.20 -20.17 12.68
N ASN A 149 -1.19 -20.27 11.82
CA ASN A 149 0.11 -19.61 11.98
C ASN A 149 0.08 -18.09 11.68
N GLY A 150 -1.10 -17.50 11.44
CA GLY A 150 -1.26 -16.08 11.12
C GLY A 150 -0.95 -15.70 9.66
N ARG A 151 -0.48 -16.65 8.85
CA ARG A 151 -0.28 -16.48 7.40
C ARG A 151 -1.57 -16.70 6.64
N TYR A 152 -1.57 -16.40 5.35
CA TYR A 152 -2.72 -16.54 4.48
C TYR A 152 -2.40 -17.44 3.30
N GLU A 153 -3.27 -18.42 3.08
CA GLU A 153 -3.25 -19.24 1.88
C GLU A 153 -3.99 -18.54 0.77
N CYS A 154 -3.29 -18.24 -0.33
CA CYS A 154 -3.90 -17.64 -1.51
C CYS A 154 -4.98 -18.57 -2.07
N CYS A 155 -6.21 -18.07 -2.17
CA CYS A 155 -7.36 -18.79 -2.73
C CYS A 155 -7.54 -18.47 -4.21
N PHE A 156 -7.50 -17.18 -4.57
CA PHE A 156 -7.62 -16.72 -5.96
C PHE A 156 -6.99 -15.34 -6.15
N VAL A 157 -6.62 -15.06 -7.40
CA VAL A 157 -6.16 -13.76 -7.88
C VAL A 157 -6.88 -13.45 -9.18
N TYR A 158 -7.51 -12.28 -9.27
CA TYR A 158 -8.25 -11.86 -10.45
C TYR A 158 -7.82 -10.48 -10.93
N PRO A 159 -7.48 -10.30 -12.22
CA PRO A 159 -7.30 -8.98 -12.79
C PRO A 159 -8.61 -8.18 -12.71
N ILE A 160 -8.56 -6.96 -12.18
CA ILE A 160 -9.73 -6.10 -11.97
C ILE A 160 -10.44 -5.79 -13.29
N ARG A 161 -9.69 -5.71 -14.39
CA ARG A 161 -10.23 -5.52 -15.75
C ARG A 161 -11.26 -6.58 -16.18
N HIS A 162 -11.30 -7.73 -15.51
CA HIS A 162 -12.25 -8.81 -15.79
C HIS A 162 -13.30 -8.99 -14.67
N CYS A 163 -13.33 -8.08 -13.70
CA CYS A 163 -14.29 -8.10 -12.60
C CYS A 163 -15.44 -7.14 -12.89
N GLU A 164 -16.68 -7.64 -12.77
CA GLU A 164 -17.90 -6.85 -12.84
C GLU A 164 -18.59 -6.85 -11.47
N ILE A 165 -19.21 -5.73 -11.10
CA ILE A 165 -19.87 -5.58 -9.80
C ILE A 165 -21.38 -5.56 -10.04
N SER A 166 -22.10 -6.46 -9.39
CA SER A 166 -23.57 -6.49 -9.40
C SER A 166 -24.11 -6.30 -7.98
N CYS A 167 -24.86 -5.22 -7.76
CA CYS A 167 -25.57 -4.99 -6.50
C CYS A 167 -27.01 -5.48 -6.60
N ASN A 168 -27.42 -6.36 -5.68
CA ASN A 168 -28.81 -6.77 -5.52
C ASN A 168 -29.29 -6.28 -4.14
N GLY A 169 -29.72 -5.02 -4.07
CA GLY A 169 -30.19 -4.37 -2.84
C GLY A 169 -29.05 -4.18 -1.82
N SER A 170 -29.22 -4.71 -0.60
CA SER A 170 -28.24 -4.62 0.49
C SER A 170 -27.02 -5.55 0.32
N ASN A 171 -27.08 -6.48 -0.63
CA ASN A 171 -26.03 -7.46 -0.89
C ASN A 171 -25.23 -7.05 -2.12
N PHE A 172 -23.92 -6.88 -1.94
CA PHE A 172 -22.98 -6.70 -3.06
C PHE A 172 -22.49 -8.07 -3.50
N SER A 173 -22.51 -8.33 -4.80
CA SER A 173 -21.90 -9.52 -5.39
C SER A 173 -20.95 -9.06 -6.49
N PHE A 174 -19.81 -9.72 -6.63
CA PHE A 174 -18.86 -9.42 -7.69
C PHE A 174 -18.85 -10.61 -8.65
N LEU A 175 -19.22 -10.37 -9.90
CA LEU A 175 -19.13 -11.38 -10.94
C LEU A 175 -17.73 -11.29 -11.54
N VAL A 176 -16.94 -12.34 -11.39
CA VAL A 176 -15.63 -12.40 -12.04
C VAL A 176 -15.79 -13.14 -13.36
N CYS A 177 -15.63 -12.42 -14.48
CA CYS A 177 -15.61 -13.04 -15.79
C CYS A 177 -14.21 -13.62 -16.01
N SER A 178 -14.02 -14.94 -15.91
CA SER A 178 -12.73 -15.54 -16.24
C SER A 178 -12.50 -15.55 -17.75
N LEU A 179 -11.94 -14.48 -18.29
CA LEU A 179 -11.23 -14.53 -19.57
C LEU A 179 -9.74 -14.75 -19.27
N TYR A 180 -9.25 -15.96 -19.51
CA TYR A 180 -7.82 -16.22 -19.64
C TYR A 180 -7.44 -15.96 -21.09
N ILE A 181 -6.45 -15.10 -21.34
CA ILE A 181 -5.68 -15.13 -22.58
C ILE A 181 -4.39 -15.84 -22.22
N LEU A 182 -4.23 -17.07 -22.71
CA LEU A 182 -2.95 -17.76 -22.79
C LEU A 182 -2.66 -17.94 -24.28
N ASP A 183 -1.57 -17.32 -24.74
CA ASP A 183 -0.90 -17.52 -26.02
C ASP A 183 -1.80 -17.66 -27.27
N ASP A 184 -2.22 -16.53 -27.84
CA ASP A 184 -2.75 -16.35 -29.22
C ASP A 184 -3.86 -17.30 -29.72
N MET A 185 -4.47 -18.11 -28.85
CA MET A 185 -5.64 -18.93 -29.18
C MET A 185 -6.87 -18.39 -28.46
N MET A 186 -7.74 -17.74 -29.23
CA MET A 186 -9.09 -17.36 -28.79
C MET A 186 -9.93 -18.62 -28.58
N LEU A 187 -9.77 -19.28 -27.43
CA LEU A 187 -10.71 -20.30 -26.97
C LEU A 187 -11.82 -19.63 -26.17
N SER A 188 -13.00 -19.52 -26.79
CA SER A 188 -14.25 -19.19 -26.09
C SER A 188 -14.62 -20.35 -25.16
N ILE A 189 -14.52 -20.15 -23.84
CA ILE A 189 -15.18 -21.00 -22.86
C ILE A 189 -16.31 -20.16 -22.23
N PRO A 190 -17.58 -20.56 -22.37
CA PRO A 190 -18.69 -19.85 -21.78
C PRO A 190 -18.95 -20.41 -20.38
N ASP A 191 -18.14 -20.03 -19.40
CA ASP A 191 -18.53 -20.21 -18.00
C ASP A 191 -18.06 -19.00 -17.19
N LYS A 192 -18.99 -18.05 -16.99
CA LYS A 192 -18.80 -16.97 -16.02
C LYS A 192 -18.67 -17.61 -14.64
N VAL A 193 -17.48 -17.64 -14.06
CA VAL A 193 -17.29 -18.06 -12.66
C VAL A 193 -17.80 -16.95 -11.73
N SER A 194 -19.10 -16.99 -11.45
CA SER A 194 -19.75 -16.10 -10.47
C SER A 194 -19.29 -16.46 -9.05
N ARG A 195 -18.50 -15.59 -8.41
CA ARG A 195 -18.18 -15.70 -6.98
C ARG A 195 -18.88 -14.62 -6.19
N ARG A 196 -19.94 -14.96 -5.49
CA ARG A 196 -20.62 -14.01 -4.61
C ARG A 196 -19.79 -13.74 -3.36
N ILE A 197 -19.59 -12.47 -3.00
CA ILE A 197 -18.83 -12.06 -1.82
C ILE A 197 -19.67 -11.07 -1.01
N ASP A 198 -20.15 -11.50 0.15
CA ASP A 198 -21.04 -10.70 1.00
C ASP A 198 -20.29 -10.07 2.19
N TYR A 199 -20.76 -8.90 2.65
CA TYR A 199 -20.32 -8.27 3.90
C TYR A 199 -20.85 -9.06 5.11
N ALA A 200 -20.10 -9.01 6.22
CA ALA A 200 -20.40 -9.74 7.45
C ALA A 200 -21.78 -9.41 8.06
N ASP A 201 -22.27 -8.19 7.84
CA ASP A 201 -23.45 -7.63 8.52
C ASP A 201 -24.78 -7.74 7.76
N CYS A 202 -24.82 -8.47 6.63
CA CYS A 202 -26.09 -8.80 5.99
C CYS A 202 -26.77 -9.95 6.75
N ARG A 203 -27.43 -9.64 7.88
CA ARG A 203 -28.52 -10.44 8.44
C ARG A 203 -29.85 -10.00 7.83
#